data_AF-A0A1J3GT74-F1
#
_entry.id   AF-A0A1J3GT74-F1
#
_cell.length_a   1.000
_cell.length_b   1.000
_cell.length_c   1.000
_cell.angle_alpha   90.00
_cell.angle_beta   90.00
_cell.angle_gamma   90.00
#
_symmetry.space_group_name_H-M   'P 1'
#
loop_
_entity.id
_entity.type
_entity.pdbx_description
1 polymer ?
#
loop_
_entity_poly.entity_id
_entity_poly.type
_entity_poly.pdbx_seq_one_letter_code
_entity_poly.pdbx_strand_id
1 'polypeptide(L)' 'MSDLNDAGMDAVQRRLMFEDECILVDENDRVVGHDTKYNCHLMEKIEAENLLHRAFSVFLFNSKFELLLQLTIYYSSCGM' A
#
# COMPACT_ATOMS: atom_id res chain seq x y z
N MET A 1 4.36 19.57 -3.28
CA MET A 1 3.01 19.96 -3.71
C MET A 1 2.05 19.05 -2.97
N SER A 2 1.17 19.60 -2.12
CA SER A 2 0.11 18.81 -1.46
C SER A 2 -1.12 18.82 -2.35
N ASP A 3 -1.46 17.70 -2.95
CA ASP A 3 -2.73 17.56 -3.66
C ASP A 3 -3.88 17.58 -2.65
N LEU A 4 -5.01 18.17 -3.06
CA LEU A 4 -6.21 18.36 -2.24
C LEU A 4 -6.80 17.05 -1.70
N ASN A 5 -6.37 15.89 -2.22
CA ASN A 5 -6.82 14.55 -1.84
C ASN A 5 -6.23 14.03 -0.50
N ASP A 6 -5.19 14.66 0.04
CA ASP A 6 -4.52 14.18 1.26
C ASP A 6 -5.10 14.76 2.57
N ALA A 7 -6.14 15.60 2.46
CA ALA A 7 -6.77 16.29 3.58
C ALA A 7 -7.44 15.33 4.59
N GLY A 8 -7.70 14.08 4.20
CA GLY A 8 -8.29 13.06 5.07
C GLY A 8 -7.28 12.24 5.88
N MET A 9 -5.98 12.25 5.54
CA MET A 9 -5.01 11.39 6.22
C MET A 9 -4.60 11.96 7.59
N ASP A 10 -4.58 11.11 8.61
CA ASP A 10 -3.93 11.46 9.87
C ASP A 10 -2.39 11.50 9.74
N ALA A 11 -1.72 12.04 10.76
CA ALA A 11 -0.27 12.23 10.74
C ALA A 11 0.52 10.91 10.63
N VAL A 12 -0.01 9.82 11.19
CA VAL A 12 0.64 8.50 11.15
C VAL A 12 0.50 7.91 9.76
N GLN A 13 -0.70 7.94 9.18
CA GLN A 13 -0.92 7.45 7.82
C GLN A 13 -0.08 8.23 6.81
N ARG A 14 -0.03 9.56 6.91
CA ARG A 14 0.80 10.38 6.05
C ARG A 14 2.27 9.96 6.14
N ARG A 15 2.79 9.82 7.35
CA ARG A 15 4.17 9.37 7.57
C ARG A 15 4.42 8.02 6.90
N LEU A 16 3.56 7.04 7.13
CA LEU A 16 3.69 5.70 6.55
C LEU A 16 3.53 5.68 5.02
N MET A 17 2.79 6.62 4.42
CA MET A 17 2.68 6.69 2.96
C MET A 17 3.93 7.26 2.29
N PHE A 18 4.51 8.31 2.87
CA PHE A 18 5.61 9.04 2.24
C PHE A 18 7.00 8.61 2.69
N GLU A 19 7.14 8.05 3.90
CA GLU A 19 8.44 7.65 4.46
C GLU A 19 8.71 6.14 4.31
N ASP A 20 7.68 5.29 4.27
CA ASP A 20 7.91 3.85 4.07
C ASP A 20 8.18 3.53 2.60
N GLU A 21 9.20 2.70 2.38
CA GLU A 21 9.54 2.17 1.06
C GLU A 21 8.97 0.76 0.86
N CYS A 22 8.48 0.53 -0.36
CA CYS A 22 8.06 -0.77 -0.87
C CYS A 22 9.12 -1.30 -1.85
N ILE A 23 9.22 -2.63 -1.91
CA ILE A 23 10.14 -3.33 -2.83
C ILE A 23 9.42 -3.49 -4.16
N LEU A 24 9.96 -2.87 -5.22
CA LEU A 24 9.46 -3.02 -6.57
C LEU A 24 9.93 -4.34 -7.18
N VAL A 25 9.04 -5.00 -7.91
CA VAL A 25 9.30 -6.30 -8.53
C VAL A 25 8.84 -6.35 -9.98
N ASP A 26 9.38 -7.29 -10.75
CA ASP A 26 8.79 -7.69 -12.03
C ASP A 26 7.70 -8.77 -11.85
N GLU A 27 7.08 -9.19 -12.94
CA GLU A 27 6.04 -10.24 -12.94
C GLU A 27 6.54 -11.62 -12.46
N ASN A 28 7.86 -11.81 -12.37
CA ASN A 28 8.49 -13.03 -11.88
C ASN A 28 8.96 -12.90 -10.43
N ASP A 29 8.47 -11.89 -9.70
CA ASP A 29 8.84 -11.57 -8.32
C ASP A 29 10.36 -11.31 -8.14
N ARG A 30 11.03 -10.79 -9.17
CA ARG A 30 12.43 -10.37 -9.08
C ARG A 30 12.50 -8.91 -8.69
N VAL A 31 13.38 -8.56 -7.77
CA VAL A 31 13.56 -7.19 -7.30
C VAL A 31 14.10 -6.33 -8.45
N VAL A 32 13.42 -5.22 -8.73
CA VAL A 32 13.83 -4.23 -9.75
C VAL A 32 14.14 -2.85 -9.16
N GLY A 33 13.75 -2.60 -7.91
CA GLY A 33 14.00 -1.32 -7.25
C GLY A 33 13.20 -1.13 -5.97
N HIS A 34 13.07 0.12 -5.55
CA HIS A 34 12.32 0.57 -4.37
C HIS A 34 11.61 1.88 -4.69
N ASP A 35 10.42 2.09 -4.11
CA ASP A 35 9.69 3.36 -4.19
C ASP A 35 8.82 3.54 -2.94
N THR A 36 8.35 4.75 -2.67
CA THR A 36 7.46 5.05 -1.56
C THR A 36 6.14 4.28 -1.65
N LYS A 37 5.57 3.98 -0.49
CA LYS A 37 4.25 3.35 -0.42
C LYS A 37 3.18 4.17 -1.15
N TYR A 38 3.26 5.50 -1.06
CA TYR A 38 2.37 6.41 -1.78
C TYR A 38 2.40 6.13 -3.29
N ASN A 39 3.58 6.21 -3.92
CA ASN A 39 3.72 6.00 -5.37
C ASN A 39 3.28 4.60 -5.81
N CYS A 40 3.59 3.57 -5.00
CA CYS A 40 3.22 2.18 -5.28
C CYS A 40 1.70 1.93 -5.31
N HIS A 41 0.90 2.83 -4.75
CA HIS A 41 -0.56 2.73 -4.68
C HIS A 41 -1.27 3.83 -5.48
N LEU A 42 -0.55 4.62 -6.27
CA LEU A 42 -1.14 5.57 -7.21
C LEU A 42 -1.60 4.84 -8.47
N MET A 43 -2.90 4.91 -8.79
CA MET A 43 -3.45 4.28 -9.99
C MET A 43 -2.77 4.74 -11.28
N GLU A 44 -2.42 6.02 -11.40
CA GLU A 44 -1.67 6.53 -12.56
C GLU A 44 -0.34 5.79 -12.76
N LYS A 45 0.39 5.51 -11.68
CA LYS A 45 1.66 4.77 -11.72
C LYS A 45 1.45 3.30 -12.06
N ILE A 46 0.42 2.69 -11.48
CA ILE A 46 0.08 1.30 -11.75
C ILE A 46 -0.30 1.11 -13.23
N GLU A 47 -1.17 1.97 -13.77
CA GLU A 47 -1.68 1.84 -15.13
C GLU A 47 -0.67 2.29 -16.19
N ALA A 48 0.07 3.38 -15.97
CA ALA A 48 1.01 3.92 -16.96
C ALA A 48 2.38 3.22 -16.95
N GLU A 49 2.86 2.79 -15.78
CA GLU A 49 4.22 2.26 -15.61
C GLU A 49 4.25 0.76 -15.28
N ASN A 50 3.08 0.11 -15.15
CA ASN A 50 2.95 -1.27 -14.67
C ASN A 50 3.72 -1.49 -13.35
N LEU A 51 3.59 -0.53 -12.43
CA LEU A 51 4.37 -0.51 -11.19
C LEU A 51 3.90 -1.61 -10.25
N LEU A 52 4.72 -2.65 -10.07
CA LEU A 52 4.45 -3.77 -9.17
C LEU A 52 5.33 -3.69 -7.93
N HIS A 53 4.74 -3.95 -6.77
CA HIS A 53 5.45 -4.04 -5.51
C HIS A 53 5.11 -5.34 -4.77
N ARG A 54 6.06 -5.85 -3.99
CA ARG A 54 5.87 -7.05 -3.19
C ARG A 54 5.03 -6.75 -1.96
N ALA A 55 4.02 -7.59 -1.70
CA ALA A 55 3.18 -7.54 -0.50
C ALA A 55 3.03 -8.94 0.12
N PHE A 56 2.51 -9.00 1.34
CA PHE A 56 2.21 -10.26 2.03
C PHE A 56 0.83 -10.19 2.70
N SER A 57 0.24 -11.37 2.94
CA SER A 57 -1.01 -11.50 3.68
C SER A 57 -0.85 -12.54 4.79
N VAL A 58 -1.33 -12.22 5.99
CA VAL A 58 -1.30 -13.10 7.15
C VAL A 58 -2.72 -13.51 7.50
N PHE A 59 -2.96 -14.82 7.59
CA PHE A 59 -4.22 -15.38 8.08
C PHE A 59 -4.01 -15.90 9.50
N LEU A 60 -4.58 -15.19 10.48
CA LEU A 60 -4.44 -15.53 11.90
C LEU A 60 -5.70 -16.24 12.41
N PHE A 61 -5.53 -17.46 12.93
CA PHE A 61 -6.59 -18.27 13.53
C PHE A 61 -6.40 -18.39 15.03
N ASN A 62 -7.48 -18.27 15.80
CA ASN A 62 -7.45 -18.56 17.23
C ASN A 62 -7.50 -20.08 17.51
N SER A 63 -7.44 -20.48 18.78
CA SER A 63 -7.53 -21.91 19.17
C SER A 63 -8.89 -22.57 18.89
N LYS A 64 -9.88 -21.81 18.44
CA LYS A 64 -11.19 -22.28 17.97
C LYS A 64 -11.30 -22.33 16.43
N PHE A 65 -10.19 -22.07 15.72
CA PHE A 65 -10.13 -21.99 14.26
C PHE A 65 -10.95 -20.86 13.63
N GLU A 66 -11.21 -19.78 14.37
CA GLU A 66 -11.87 -18.59 13.84
C GLU A 66 -10.83 -17.62 13.26
N LEU A 67 -11.10 -17.07 12.08
CA LEU A 67 -10.23 -16.13 11.38
C LEU A 67 -10.38 -14.70 11.91
N LEU A 68 -9.27 -14.03 12.22
CA LEU A 68 -9.26 -12.60 12.51
C LEU A 68 -9.48 -11.78 11.23
N LEU A 69 -10.54 -10.96 11.20
CA LEU A 69 -10.78 -10.00 10.13
C LEU A 69 -10.45 -8.58 10.59
N GLN A 70 -9.68 -7.85 9.79
CA GLN A 70 -9.35 -6.45 10.01
C GLN A 70 -10.17 -5.56 9.08
N LEU A 71 -10.85 -4.56 9.63
CA LEU A 71 -11.49 -3.51 8.85
C LEU A 71 -10.53 -2.34 8.71
N THR A 72 -10.08 -2.07 7.48
CA THR A 72 -9.27 -0.89 7.17
C THR A 72 -10.19 0.30 6.95
N ILE A 73 -9.89 1.43 7.59
CA ILE A 73 -10.63 2.68 7.41
C ILE A 73 -10.29 3.24 6.02
N TYR A 74 -11.32 3.59 5.24
CA TYR A 74 -11.15 4.18 3.91
C TYR A 74 -10.70 5.63 4.02
N TYR A 75 -9.53 5.93 3.45
CA TYR A 75 -9.10 7.29 3.19
C TYR A 75 -8.96 7.45 1.67
N SER A 76 -9.63 8.45 1.13
CA SER A 76 -9.90 8.68 -0.30
C SER A 76 -8.66 8.82 -1.21
N SER A 77 -7.46 8.80 -0.65
CA SER A 77 -6.19 9.03 -1.33
C SER A 77 -5.40 7.75 -1.65
N CYS A 78 -5.76 6.61 -1.06
CA CYS A 78 -5.24 5.29 -1.45
C CYS A 78 -6.42 4.47 -1.96
N GLY A 79 -6.90 4.81 -3.15
CA GLY A 79 -7.90 4.01 -3.84
C GLY A 79 -7.31 2.64 -4.17
N MET A 80 -7.78 1.62 -3.47
CA MET A 80 -7.83 0.27 -4.05
C MET A 80 -9.05 0.19 -4.97
#